data_AF-A0A1V3J4T0-F1
#
_entry.id   AF-A0A1V3J4T0-F1
#
_cell.length_a   1.000
_cell.length_b   1.000
_cell.length_c   1.000
_cell.angle_alpha   90.00
_cell.angle_beta   90.00
_cell.angle_gamma   90.00
#
_symmetry.space_group_name_H-M   'P 1'
#
loop_
_entity.id
_entity.type
_entity.pdbx_description
1 polymer ?
#
loop_
_entity_poly.entity_id
_entity_poly.type
_entity_poly.pdbx_seq_one_letter_code
_entity_poly.pdbx_strand_id
1 'polypeptide(L)'
;MKKISIILTALFSAVSFSTLAAPQKTVETLPEQCAQLFKETENLIAQAEKQPGTHTQVSKIKNKLNQSKKQILEMELATQLKSCNIGLAKLNNMKSYSEDAH
;
A
#
# COMPACT_ATOMS: atom_id res chain seq x y z
N MET A 1 -64.23 16.14 -30.52
CA MET A 1 -63.30 15.53 -31.52
C MET A 1 -62.03 16.36 -31.61
N LYS A 2 -60.89 15.84 -31.15
CA LYS A 2 -59.56 16.29 -31.61
C LYS A 2 -58.54 15.21 -31.25
N LYS A 3 -58.04 14.51 -32.27
CA LYS A 3 -57.07 13.43 -32.17
C LYS A 3 -55.69 14.08 -32.02
N ILE A 4 -55.01 13.87 -30.90
CA ILE A 4 -53.62 14.29 -30.72
C ILE A 4 -52.76 13.04 -30.93
N SER A 5 -52.24 12.90 -32.15
CA SER A 5 -51.21 11.92 -32.46
C SER A 5 -49.91 12.37 -31.83
N ILE A 6 -49.45 11.66 -30.79
CA ILE A 6 -48.11 11.85 -30.23
C ILE A 6 -47.15 10.99 -31.04
N ILE A 7 -46.28 11.66 -31.78
CA ILE A 7 -45.13 11.07 -32.48
C ILE A 7 -44.08 10.75 -31.42
N LEU A 8 -43.81 9.46 -31.20
CA LEU A 8 -42.77 8.99 -30.28
C LEU A 8 -41.50 8.68 -31.07
N THR A 9 -40.63 9.69 -31.25
CA THR A 9 -39.36 9.53 -31.96
C THR A 9 -38.23 9.22 -30.97
N ALA A 10 -37.75 7.99 -31.09
CA ALA A 10 -36.44 7.39 -30.85
C ALA A 10 -35.45 7.96 -29.80
N LEU A 11 -34.96 7.02 -28.99
CA LEU A 11 -33.79 7.04 -28.14
C LEU A 11 -32.54 7.63 -28.81
N PHE A 12 -31.82 8.50 -28.08
CA PHE A 12 -30.35 8.53 -28.08
C PHE A 12 -29.86 8.90 -26.68
N SER A 13 -29.71 7.90 -25.83
CA SER A 13 -28.95 8.01 -24.59
C SER A 13 -27.47 8.09 -24.95
N ALA A 14 -26.93 9.30 -25.07
CA ALA A 14 -25.50 9.50 -25.17
C ALA A 14 -24.87 9.16 -23.81
N VAL A 15 -24.49 7.90 -23.62
CA VAL A 15 -23.62 7.50 -22.50
C VAL A 15 -22.23 8.03 -22.83
N SER A 16 -21.92 9.22 -22.32
CA SER A 16 -20.56 9.74 -22.32
C SER A 16 -19.75 8.92 -21.32
N PHE A 17 -19.01 7.92 -21.80
CA PHE A 17 -17.97 7.29 -21.01
C PHE A 17 -16.84 8.31 -20.85
N SER A 18 -16.87 9.08 -19.76
CA SER A 18 -15.71 9.83 -19.32
C SER A 18 -14.61 8.82 -19.00
N THR A 19 -13.60 8.75 -19.87
CA THR A 19 -12.38 8.00 -19.63
C THR A 19 -11.79 8.49 -18.31
N LEU A 20 -11.79 7.64 -17.28
CA LEU A 20 -10.97 7.88 -16.10
C LEU A 20 -9.52 7.94 -16.59
N ALA A 21 -8.96 9.14 -16.65
CA ALA A 21 -7.55 9.33 -16.90
C ALA A 21 -6.81 8.57 -15.79
N ALA A 22 -6.22 7.43 -16.14
CA ALA A 22 -5.31 6.73 -15.25
C ALA A 22 -4.21 7.73 -14.86
N PRO A 23 -3.94 7.94 -13.57
CA PRO A 23 -2.88 8.84 -13.17
C PRO A 23 -1.57 8.32 -13.77
N GLN A 24 -0.90 9.21 -14.50
CA GLN A 24 0.40 8.93 -15.10
C GLN A 24 1.34 8.43 -14.01
N LYS A 25 1.93 7.23 -14.23
CA LYS A 25 3.07 6.71 -13.47
C LYS A 25 4.24 7.70 -13.63
N THR A 26 4.25 8.73 -12.78
CA THR A 26 5.50 9.32 -12.34
C THR A 26 6.27 8.20 -11.63
N VAL A 27 7.59 8.18 -11.79
CA VAL A 27 8.45 7.21 -11.09
C VAL A 27 8.12 7.30 -9.61
N GLU A 28 7.38 6.29 -9.11
CA GLU A 28 6.86 6.19 -7.74
C GLU A 28 8.05 6.20 -6.78
N THR A 29 8.45 7.39 -6.34
CA THR A 29 9.38 7.53 -5.23
C THR A 29 8.63 7.07 -3.99
N LEU A 30 8.96 5.86 -3.52
CA LEU A 30 8.45 5.30 -2.28
C LEU A 30 8.50 6.38 -1.18
N PRO A 31 7.38 6.65 -0.47
CA PRO A 31 7.37 7.66 0.57
C PRO A 31 8.44 7.42 1.63
N GLU A 32 9.00 8.50 2.17
CA GLU A 32 10.09 8.43 3.14
C GLU A 32 9.74 7.55 4.34
N GLN A 33 8.51 7.66 4.85
CA GLN A 33 8.01 6.86 5.98
C GLN A 33 8.03 5.36 5.67
N CYS A 34 7.72 4.97 4.43
CA CYS A 34 7.80 3.59 3.99
C CYS A 34 9.26 3.14 3.84
N ALA A 35 10.11 3.99 3.28
CA ALA A 35 11.54 3.71 3.17
C ALA A 35 12.18 3.50 4.55
N GLN A 36 11.86 4.35 5.52
CA GLN A 36 12.30 4.23 6.92
C GLN A 36 11.80 2.93 7.55
N LEU A 37 10.49 2.63 7.45
CA LEU A 37 9.90 1.40 8.00
C LEU A 37 10.60 0.15 7.49
N PHE A 38 10.78 0.07 6.18
CA PHE A 38 11.42 -1.07 5.56
C PHE A 38 12.89 -1.18 5.94
N LYS A 39 13.63 -0.07 5.96
CA LYS A 39 15.04 -0.06 6.35
C LYS A 39 15.24 -0.55 7.78
N GLU A 40 14.45 -0.05 8.74
CA GLU A 40 14.54 -0.49 10.14
C GLU A 40 14.18 -1.97 10.28
N THR A 41 13.15 -2.43 9.56
CA THR A 41 12.78 -3.84 9.55
C THR A 41 13.88 -4.72 8.95
N GLU A 42 14.52 -4.29 7.86
CA GLU A 42 15.65 -4.99 7.24
C GLU A 42 16.87 -5.05 8.16
N ASN A 43 17.12 -4.00 8.93
CA ASN A 43 18.18 -4.00 9.94
C ASN A 43 17.89 -5.01 11.06
N LEU A 44 16.65 -5.12 11.53
CA LEU A 44 16.25 -6.15 12.50
C LEU A 44 16.38 -7.56 11.93
N ILE A 45 15.98 -7.77 10.67
CA ILE A 45 16.19 -9.03 9.95
C ILE A 45 17.68 -9.37 9.90
N ALA A 46 18.55 -8.44 9.52
CA ALA A 46 19.99 -8.67 9.43
C ALA A 46 20.63 -9.00 10.79
N GLN A 47 20.11 -8.43 11.88
CA GLN A 47 20.52 -8.81 13.24
C GLN A 47 20.04 -10.22 13.60
N ALA A 48 18.79 -10.55 13.28
CA ALA A 48 18.23 -11.86 13.54
C ALA A 48 18.92 -12.96 12.73
N GLU A 49 19.32 -12.71 11.47
CA GLU A 49 20.06 -13.67 10.62
C GLU A 49 21.40 -14.10 11.23
N LYS A 50 22.01 -13.27 12.10
CA LYS A 50 23.28 -13.61 12.77
C LYS A 50 23.08 -14.53 13.98
N GLN A 51 21.85 -14.69 14.46
CA GLN A 51 21.54 -15.52 15.63
C GLN A 51 21.38 -16.99 15.21
N PRO A 52 21.96 -17.95 15.95
CA PRO A 52 21.79 -19.36 15.65
C PRO A 52 20.32 -19.80 15.79
N GLY A 53 19.85 -20.66 14.87
CA GLY A 53 18.50 -21.23 14.92
C GLY A 53 17.38 -20.33 14.35
N THR A 54 17.68 -19.12 13.86
CA THR A 54 16.66 -18.18 13.36
C THR A 54 16.44 -18.21 11.86
N HIS A 55 17.40 -18.73 11.07
CA HIS A 55 17.42 -18.59 9.60
C HIS A 55 16.11 -18.94 8.90
N THR A 56 15.44 -20.03 9.29
CA THR A 56 14.15 -20.44 8.70
C THR A 56 13.05 -19.41 8.95
N GLN A 57 12.97 -18.88 10.18
CA GLN A 57 11.98 -17.86 10.52
C GLN A 57 12.30 -16.55 9.81
N VAL A 58 13.58 -16.18 9.78
CA VAL A 58 14.02 -14.94 9.14
C VAL A 58 13.78 -14.98 7.62
N SER A 59 14.02 -16.11 6.96
CA SER A 59 13.70 -16.28 5.53
C SER A 59 12.19 -16.09 5.26
N LYS A 60 11.32 -16.64 6.11
CA LYS A 60 9.87 -16.41 6.01
C LYS A 60 9.50 -14.94 6.20
N ILE A 61 10.12 -14.25 7.15
CA ILE A 61 9.91 -12.82 7.42
C ILE A 61 10.35 -11.99 6.21
N LYS A 62 11.54 -12.24 5.67
CA LYS A 62 12.07 -11.57 4.48
C LYS A 62 11.15 -11.71 3.27
N ASN A 63 10.61 -12.91 3.06
CA ASN A 63 9.64 -13.15 1.98
C ASN A 63 8.35 -12.34 2.17
N LYS A 64 7.81 -12.30 3.39
CA LYS A 64 6.63 -11.47 3.73
C LYS A 64 6.91 -9.98 3.57
N LEU A 65 8.09 -9.52 3.98
CA LEU A 65 8.51 -8.13 3.81
C LEU A 65 8.58 -7.75 2.33
N ASN A 66 9.20 -8.59 1.50
CA ASN A 66 9.28 -8.37 0.05
C ASN A 66 7.90 -8.34 -0.62
N GLN A 67 6.98 -9.22 -0.19
CA GLN A 67 5.60 -9.19 -0.65
C GLN A 67 4.90 -7.89 -0.25
N SER A 68 5.04 -7.48 1.02
CA SER A 68 4.45 -6.24 1.52
C SER A 68 4.98 -5.00 0.79
N LYS A 69 6.29 -4.95 0.48
CA LYS A 69 6.90 -3.88 -0.34
C LYS A 69 6.21 -3.75 -1.70
N LYS A 70 6.04 -4.87 -2.41
CA LYS A 70 5.36 -4.88 -3.72
C LYS A 70 3.91 -4.40 -3.59
N GLN A 71 3.19 -4.93 -2.61
CA GLN A 71 1.80 -4.55 -2.39
C GLN A 71 1.65 -3.05 -2.11
N ILE A 72 2.49 -2.47 -1.23
CA ILE A 72 2.45 -1.03 -0.91
C ILE A 72 2.68 -0.18 -2.15
N LEU A 73 3.61 -0.55 -3.02
CA LEU A 73 3.87 0.15 -4.28
C LEU A 73 2.70 0.11 -5.28
N GLU A 74 1.74 -0.79 -5.07
CA GLU A 74 0.52 -0.89 -5.88
C GLU A 74 -0.65 -0.12 -5.25
N MET A 75 -0.49 0.45 -4.05
CA MET A 75 -1.51 1.21 -3.34
C MET A 75 -1.46 2.70 -3.68
N GLU A 76 -2.57 3.40 -3.45
CA GLU A 76 -2.60 4.86 -3.51
C GLU A 76 -1.67 5.50 -2.47
N LEU A 77 -1.00 6.59 -2.84
CA LEU A 77 -0.03 7.32 -2.01
C LEU A 77 -0.52 7.62 -0.58
N ALA A 78 -1.77 8.09 -0.44
CA ALA A 78 -2.35 8.38 0.88
C ALA A 78 -2.43 7.12 1.77
N THR A 79 -2.73 5.97 1.15
CA THR A 79 -2.79 4.69 1.84
C THR A 79 -1.39 4.15 2.14
N GLN A 80 -0.42 4.35 1.25
CA GLN A 80 1.00 4.05 1.52
C GLN A 80 1.45 4.80 2.77
N LEU A 81 1.29 6.13 2.80
CA LEU A 81 1.65 6.98 3.93
C LEU A 81 0.98 6.54 5.23
N LYS A 82 -0.34 6.30 5.22
CA LYS A 82 -1.08 5.83 6.41
C LYS A 82 -0.54 4.49 6.92
N SER A 83 -0.34 3.54 6.02
CA SER A 83 0.12 2.18 6.37
C SER A 83 1.52 2.20 6.96
N CYS A 84 2.43 2.96 6.35
CA CYS A 84 3.81 3.06 6.81
C CYS A 84 3.96 3.82 8.13
N ASN A 85 3.18 4.89 8.35
CA ASN A 85 3.14 5.58 9.63
C ASN A 85 2.65 4.66 10.77
N ILE A 86 1.60 3.89 10.54
CA ILE A 86 1.12 2.90 11.52
C ILE A 86 2.20 1.85 11.79
N GLY A 87 2.87 1.37 10.75
CA GLY A 87 3.98 0.41 10.87
C GLY A 87 5.13 0.97 11.70
N LEU A 88 5.58 2.20 11.42
CA LEU A 88 6.63 2.88 12.17
C LEU A 88 6.25 3.08 13.64
N ALA A 89 5.04 3.55 13.91
CA ALA A 89 4.57 3.73 15.27
C ALA A 89 4.61 2.41 16.05
N LYS A 90 4.11 1.31 15.46
CA LYS A 90 4.18 -0.02 16.09
C LYS A 90 5.62 -0.49 16.30
N LEU A 91 6.49 -0.29 15.31
CA LEU A 91 7.90 -0.66 15.39
C LEU A 91 8.62 0.06 16.54
N ASN A 92 8.39 1.37 16.66
CA ASN A 92 8.97 2.18 17.73
C ASN A 92 8.48 1.75 19.11
N ASN A 93 7.18 1.44 19.25
CA ASN A 93 6.64 0.91 20.51
C ASN A 93 7.26 -0.45 20.88
N MET A 94 7.45 -1.35 19.90
CA MET A 94 8.12 -2.64 20.18
C MET A 94 9.56 -2.44 20.63
N LYS A 95 10.26 -1.47 20.05
CA LYS A 95 11.64 -1.13 20.43
C LYS A 95 11.73 -0.57 21.85
N SER A 96 10.83 0.34 22.23
CA SER A 96 10.80 0.88 23.60
C SER A 96 10.56 -0.21 24.65
N TYR A 97 9.65 -1.15 24.38
CA TYR A 97 9.44 -2.29 25.30
C TYR A 97 10.68 -3.18 25.46
N SER A 98 11.48 -3.37 24.41
CA SER A 98 12.72 -4.13 24.50
C SER A 98 13.84 -3.38 25.21
N GLU A 99 13.83 -2.04 25.19
CA GLU A 99 14.82 -1.20 25.86
C GLU A 99 14.54 -1.08 27.37
N ASP A 100 13.27 -1.10 27.79
CA ASP A 100 12.86 -1.06 29.21
C ASP A 100 12.98 -2.42 29.93
N ALA A 101 13.23 -3.51 29.19
CA ALA A 101 13.34 -4.87 29.73
C ALA A 101 14.81 -5.30 30.02
N HIS A 102 15.74 -4.36 30.01
CA HIS A 102 17.16 -4.53 30.33
C HIS A 102 17.58 -3.58 31.45
#